data_AF-A0A672KH12-F1
#
_entry.id   AF-A0A672KH12-F1
#
_cell.length_a   1.000
_cell.length_b   1.000
_cell.length_c   1.000
_cell.angle_alpha   90.00
_cell.angle_beta   90.00
_cell.angle_gamma   90.00
#
_symmetry.space_group_name_H-M   'P 1'
#
loop_
_entity.id
_entity.type
_entity.pdbx_description
1 polymer ?
#
loop_
_entity_poly.entity_id
_entity_poly.type
_entity_poly.pdbx_seq_one_letter_code
_entity_poly.pdbx_strand_id
1 'polypeptide(L)' 'KGVLCFVSLKETVLENGTLAFDTWTSVDTPMYRQFWLFDVQNPDDVLSQGAKPVLVQKGPYTYR' A
#
# COMPACT_ATOMS: atom_id res chain seq x y z
N LYS A 1 17.16 29.69 -23.56
CA LYS A 1 15.83 29.85 -22.92
C LYS A 1 15.60 28.62 -22.04
N GLY A 2 16.17 28.63 -20.84
CA GLY A 2 16.01 27.55 -19.88
C GLY A 2 14.68 27.72 -19.18
N VAL A 3 13.77 26.76 -19.38
CA VAL A 3 12.63 26.57 -18.48
C VAL A 3 13.21 25.87 -17.26
N LEU A 4 13.87 26.66 -16.40
CA LEU A 4 14.42 26.16 -15.16
C LEU A 4 13.26 25.98 -14.18
N CYS A 5 13.10 24.73 -13.76
CA CYS A 5 12.20 24.24 -12.74
C CYS A 5 12.24 25.12 -11.48
N PHE A 6 11.36 26.12 -11.40
CA PHE A 6 10.93 26.71 -10.13
C PHE A 6 9.66 25.98 -9.69
N VAL A 7 9.76 24.68 -9.42
CA VAL A 7 8.81 24.10 -8.46
C VAL A 7 9.12 24.85 -7.16
N SER A 8 8.22 25.76 -6.77
CA SER A 8 8.38 26.63 -5.61
C SER A 8 8.63 25.78 -4.38
N LEU A 9 9.89 25.70 -3.94
CA LEU A 9 10.28 24.92 -2.75
C LEU A 9 9.45 25.31 -1.52
N LYS A 10 8.94 26.55 -1.48
CA LYS A 10 8.06 27.04 -0.42
C LYS A 10 6.73 26.29 -0.33
N GLU A 11 6.15 25.88 -1.46
CA GLU A 11 4.90 25.13 -1.51
C GLU A 11 5.07 23.65 -1.09
N THR A 12 6.31 23.18 -1.04
CA THR A 12 6.65 21.80 -0.66
C THR A 12 6.97 21.61 0.82
N VAL A 13 7.11 22.70 1.59
CA VAL A 13 7.33 22.65 3.04
C VAL A 13 6.01 22.30 3.73
N LEU A 14 6.07 21.42 4.74
CA LEU A 14 4.91 21.04 5.56
C LEU A 14 4.62 22.13 6.61
N GLU A 15 3.95 23.19 6.18
CA GLU A 15 3.51 24.30 7.03
C GLU A 15 2.02 24.60 6.76
N ASN A 16 1.31 25.07 7.78
CA ASN A 16 -0.10 25.44 7.63
C ASN A 16 -0.27 26.48 6.51
N GLY A 17 -1.10 26.17 5.51
CA GLY A 17 -1.39 27.03 4.36
C GLY A 17 -0.57 26.75 3.11
N THR A 18 0.30 25.72 3.10
CA THR A 18 0.94 25.23 1.87
C THR A 18 0.14 24.09 1.23
N LEU A 19 0.21 23.98 -0.10
CA LEU A 19 -0.44 22.89 -0.85
C LEU A 19 0.04 21.49 -0.39
N ALA A 20 1.34 21.37 -0.06
CA ALA A 20 1.89 20.11 0.44
C ALA A 20 1.29 19.71 1.79
N PHE A 21 1.01 20.66 2.67
CA PHE A 21 0.38 20.39 3.95
C PHE A 21 -1.08 19.95 3.79
N ASP A 22 -1.85 20.61 2.93
CA ASP A 22 -3.25 20.25 2.64
C ASP A 22 -3.33 18.84 2.01
N THR A 23 -2.43 18.54 1.09
CA THR A 23 -2.36 17.21 0.44
C THR A 23 -1.93 16.12 1.41
N TRP A 24 -1.01 16.42 2.33
CA TRP A 24 -0.54 15.45 3.33
C TRP A 24 -1.60 15.18 4.41
N THR A 25 -2.39 16.18 4.79
CA THR A 25 -3.45 16.06 5.80
C THR A 25 -4.71 15.39 5.26
N SER A 26 -5.10 15.65 4.01
CA SER A 26 -6.22 14.97 3.35
C SER A 26 -5.86 14.60 1.92
N VAL A 27 -5.59 13.32 1.69
CA VAL A 27 -5.36 12.79 0.34
C VAL A 27 -6.71 12.58 -0.34
N ASP A 28 -6.99 13.36 -1.39
CA ASP A 28 -8.24 13.23 -2.19
C ASP A 28 -8.30 11.95 -3.02
N THR A 29 -7.16 11.29 -3.24
CA THR A 29 -7.09 10.06 -4.03
C THR A 29 -7.45 8.85 -3.17
N PRO A 30 -8.49 8.07 -3.53
CA PRO A 30 -8.81 6.84 -2.80
C PRO A 30 -7.68 5.83 -2.98
N MET A 31 -6.99 5.51 -1.89
CA MET A 31 -6.01 4.44 -1.88
C MET A 31 -6.75 3.12 -1.62
N TYR A 32 -6.56 2.14 -2.50
CA TYR A 32 -7.08 0.79 -2.31
C TYR A 32 -5.94 -0.13 -1.94
N ARG A 33 -6.14 -0.92 -0.89
CA ARG A 33 -5.20 -1.97 -0.49
C ARG A 33 -5.80 -3.34 -0.75
N GLN A 34 -5.06 -4.17 -1.45
CA GLN A 34 -5.48 -5.52 -1.82
C GLN A 34 -4.59 -6.55 -1.13
N PHE A 35 -5.21 -7.52 -0.48
CA PHE A 35 -4.52 -8.64 0.13
C PHE A 35 -4.83 -9.93 -0.62
N TRP A 36 -3.79 -10.74 -0.83
CA TRP A 36 -3.89 -12.14 -1.23
C TRP A 36 -3.31 -12.99 -0.12
N LEU A 37 -4.09 -13.96 0.33
CA LEU A 37 -3.71 -14.90 1.38
C LEU A 37 -3.53 -16.28 0.79
N PHE A 38 -2.64 -17.07 1.37
CA PHE A 38 -2.47 -18.48 1.02
C PHE A 38 -3.17 -19.36 2.05
N ASP A 39 -4.19 -20.09 1.60
CA ASP A 39 -4.95 -21.04 2.39
C ASP A 39 -4.25 -22.41 2.35
N VAL A 40 -3.92 -22.95 3.52
CA VAL A 40 -3.19 -24.22 3.65
C VAL A 40 -4.19 -25.38 3.58
N GLN A 41 -4.02 -26.26 2.59
CA GLN A 41 -4.97 -27.36 2.34
C GLN A 41 -4.65 -28.63 3.13
N ASN A 42 -3.42 -28.79 3.62
CA ASN A 42 -2.96 -29.96 4.39
C ASN A 42 -2.32 -29.57 5.74
N PRO A 43 -3.02 -28.82 6.61
CA PRO A 43 -2.42 -28.29 7.84
C PRO A 43 -1.93 -29.40 8.79
N ASP A 44 -2.67 -30.49 8.93
CA ASP A 44 -2.32 -31.58 9.84
C ASP A 44 -1.02 -32.30 9.42
N ASP A 45 -0.82 -32.55 8.13
CA ASP A 45 0.39 -33.18 7.60
C ASP A 45 1.62 -32.28 7.80
N VAL A 46 1.42 -30.97 7.64
CA VAL A 46 2.49 -29.98 7.87
C VAL A 46 2.91 -29.99 9.34
N LEU A 47 1.94 -29.98 10.25
CA LEU A 47 2.20 -29.92 11.69
C LEU A 47 2.76 -31.23 12.26
N SER A 48 2.20 -32.36 11.85
CA SER A 48 2.52 -33.66 12.44
C SER A 48 3.70 -34.36 11.77
N GLN A 49 3.88 -34.18 10.46
CA GLN A 49 4.87 -34.92 9.67
C GLN A 49 5.94 -34.02 9.03
N GLY A 50 5.81 -32.69 9.17
CA GLY A 50 6.69 -31.74 8.48
C GLY A 50 6.53 -31.79 6.95
N ALA A 51 5.35 -32.21 6.47
CA ALA A 51 5.09 -32.34 5.05
C ALA A 51 5.14 -30.97 4.34
N LYS A 52 5.37 -30.98 3.02
CA LYS A 52 5.34 -29.75 2.23
C LYS A 52 3.92 -29.16 2.22
N PRO A 53 3.72 -27.87 2.55
CA PRO A 53 2.40 -27.25 2.50
C PRO A 53 1.85 -27.17 1.07
N VAL A 54 0.58 -27.51 0.92
CA VAL A 54 -0.22 -27.31 -0.29
C VAL A 54 -1.05 -26.05 -0.09
N LEU A 55 -0.83 -25.04 -0.93
CA LEU A 55 -1.38 -23.70 -0.76
C LEU A 55 -2.34 -23.35 -1.89
N VAL A 56 -3.46 -22.70 -1.55
CA VAL A 56 -4.39 -22.08 -2.51
C VAL A 56 -4.44 -20.59 -2.25
N GLN A 57 -4.18 -19.77 -3.28
CA GLN A 57 -4.28 -18.32 -3.17
C GLN A 57 -5.74 -17.87 -3.15
N LYS A 58 -6.11 -17.04 -2.16
CA LYS A 58 -7.44 -16.41 -2.03
C LYS A 58 -7.29 -14.88 -2.02
N GLY A 59 -8.14 -14.21 -2.80
CA GLY A 59 -8.15 -12.76 -2.93
C GLY A 59 -8.57 -12.31 -4.33
N PRO A 60 -8.57 -10.98 -4.60
CA PRO A 60 -8.16 -9.92 -3.67
C PRO A 60 -9.22 -9.60 -2.61
N TYR A 61 -8.79 -9.46 -1.35
CA TYR A 61 -9.58 -8.77 -0.32
C TYR A 61 -9.22 -7.29 -0.35
N THR A 62 -10.15 -6.45 -0.81
CA THR A 62 -9.91 -5.03 -1.07
C THR A 62 -10.45 -4.16 0.06
N TYR A 63 -9.59 -3.31 0.62
CA TYR A 63 -9.93 -2.28 1.59
C TYR A 63 -9.66 -0.89 1.00
N ARG A 64 -10.46 0.09 1.43
CA ARG A 64 -10.21 1.51 1.19
C ARG A 64 -9.72 2.14 2.48
#